data_AF-A0A7V6Q6P1-F1
#
_entry.id   AF-A0A7V6Q6P1-F1
#
_cell.length_a   1.000
_cell.length_b   1.000
_cell.length_c   1.000
_cell.angle_alpha   90.00
_cell.angle_beta   90.00
_cell.angle_gamma   90.00
#
_symmetry.space_group_name_H-M   'P 1'
#
loop_
_entity.id
_entity.type
_entity.pdbx_description
1 polymer ?
#
loop_
_entity_poly.entity_id
_entity_poly.type
_entity_poly.pdbx_seq_one_letter_code
_entity_poly.pdbx_strand_id
1 'polypeptide(L)' 'LIAEAALAIKLECTAEELAETIHAHPTLSEAVMEASFDVLGEPVHKI' A
#
# COMPACT_ATOMS: atom_id res chain seq x y z
N LEU A 1 -3.94 -1.49 -7.36
CA LEU A 1 -4.27 -2.88 -6.93
C LEU A 1 -3.37 -3.92 -7.61
N ILE A 2 -3.83 -4.81 -8.51
CA ILE A 2 -2.97 -5.94 -8.94
C ILE A 2 -1.76 -5.52 -9.80
N ALA A 3 -1.93 -4.58 -10.72
CA ALA A 3 -0.83 -4.10 -11.57
C ALA A 3 0.24 -3.35 -10.75
N GLU A 4 -0.22 -2.59 -9.75
CA GLU A 4 0.63 -1.89 -8.78
C GLU A 4 1.40 -2.87 -7.90
N ALA A 5 0.74 -3.90 -7.35
CA ALA A 5 1.41 -4.95 -6.59
C ALA A 5 2.42 -5.74 -7.45
N ALA A 6 2.09 -6.03 -8.71
CA ALA A 6 3.01 -6.68 -9.64
C ALA A 6 4.24 -5.80 -9.95
N LEU A 7 4.05 -4.49 -10.11
CA LEU A 7 5.14 -3.54 -10.28
C LEU A 7 6.01 -3.45 -9.01
N ALA A 8 5.39 -3.39 -7.84
CA ALA A 8 6.08 -3.36 -6.55
C ALA A 8 6.96 -4.60 -6.36
N ILE A 9 6.44 -5.79 -6.65
CA ILE A 9 7.23 -7.04 -6.63
C ILE A 9 8.38 -6.97 -7.64
N LYS A 10 8.14 -6.46 -8.85
CA LYS A 10 9.17 -6.35 -9.89
C LYS A 10 10.30 -5.39 -9.51
N LEU A 11 9.98 -4.36 -8.73
CA LEU A 11 10.92 -3.36 -8.21
C LEU A 11 11.51 -3.77 -6.84
N GLU A 12 11.12 -4.93 -6.30
CA GLU A 12 11.51 -5.39 -4.97
C GLU A 12 11.17 -4.38 -3.86
N CYS A 13 10.06 -3.64 -4.03
CA CYS A 13 9.60 -2.67 -3.04
C CYS A 13 9.30 -3.33 -1.70
N THR A 14 9.64 -2.63 -0.63
CA THR A 14 9.29 -2.95 0.75
C THR A 14 7.85 -2.52 1.07
N ALA A 15 7.30 -3.04 2.16
CA ALA A 15 5.99 -2.61 2.66
C ALA A 15 6.00 -1.13 3.09
N GLU A 16 7.12 -0.64 3.62
CA GLU A 16 7.32 0.77 3.97
C GLU A 16 7.22 1.68 2.75
N GLU A 17 7.90 1.34 1.65
CA GLU A 17 7.81 2.12 0.40
C GLU A 17 6.39 2.13 -0.20
N LEU A 18 5.64 1.04 -0.07
CA LEU A 18 4.24 0.99 -0.51
C LEU A 18 3.31 1.79 0.39
N ALA A 19 3.55 1.79 1.70
CA ALA A 19 2.78 2.55 2.68
C ALA A 19 3.02 4.07 2.52
N GLU A 20 4.26 4.49 2.28
CA GLU A 20 4.64 5.89 2.11
C GLU A 20 4.31 6.45 0.71
N THR A 21 4.00 5.59 -0.26
CA THR A 21 3.58 6.02 -1.60
C THR A 21 2.24 6.76 -1.50
N ILE A 22 2.15 7.96 -2.10
CA ILE A 22 0.93 8.77 -2.08
C ILE A 22 -0.13 8.14 -2.98
N HIS A 23 -1.21 7.66 -2.35
CA HIS A 23 -2.40 7.18 -3.01
C HIS A 23 -3.44 8.30 -3.10
N ALA A 24 -4.07 8.44 -4.26
CA ALA A 24 -5.11 9.45 -4.44
C ALA A 24 -6.34 9.10 -3.58
N HIS A 25 -6.90 10.12 -2.92
CA HIS A 25 -8.15 10.00 -2.18
C HIS A 25 -9.30 10.70 -2.92
N PRO A 26 -10.50 10.09 -3.06
CA PRO A 26 -10.86 8.72 -2.68
C PRO A 26 -10.62 7.72 -3.83
N THR A 27 -9.89 6.62 -3.59
CA THR A 27 -9.69 5.55 -4.57
C THR A 27 -9.58 4.15 -3.95
N LEU A 28 -9.86 3.12 -4.74
CA LEU A 28 -9.63 1.73 -4.32
C LEU A 28 -8.16 1.41 -4.04
N SER A 29 -7.21 2.16 -4.63
CA SER A 29 -5.79 1.91 -4.41
C SER A 29 -5.34 2.24 -2.99
N GLU A 30 -6.09 3.07 -2.25
CA GLU A 30 -5.85 3.29 -0.81
C GLU A 30 -5.88 1.98 0.00
N ALA A 31 -6.57 0.94 -0.48
CA ALA A 31 -6.56 -0.36 0.19
C ALA A 31 -5.19 -1.06 0.16
N VAL A 32 -4.35 -0.79 -0.84
CA VAL A 32 -2.97 -1.34 -0.89
C VAL A 32 -2.06 -0.57 0.08
N MET A 33 -2.21 0.75 0.12
CA MET A 33 -1.55 1.60 1.12
C MET A 33 -1.87 1.15 2.54
N GLU A 34 -3.16 1.04 2.89
CA GLU A 34 -3.60 0.62 4.23
C GLU A 34 -3.18 -0.81 4.55
N ALA A 35 -3.23 -1.74 3.59
CA ALA A 35 -2.71 -3.09 3.79
C ALA A 35 -1.19 -3.09 4.05
N SER A 36 -0.46 -2.14 3.47
CA SER A 36 0.98 -1.99 3.71
C SER A 36 1.26 -1.42 5.10
N PHE A 37 0.52 -0.39 5.54
CA PHE A 37 0.56 0.08 6.93
C PHE A 37 0.14 -0.99 7.94
N ASP A 38 -0.81 -1.86 7.58
CA ASP A 38 -1.22 -2.99 8.41
C ASP A 38 -0.08 -4.00 8.62
N VAL A 39 0.72 -4.27 7.58
CA VAL A 39 1.93 -5.11 7.70
C VAL A 39 2.94 -4.49 8.67
N LEU A 40 3.01 -3.15 8.73
CA LEU A 40 3.88 -2.41 9.65
C LEU A 40 3.29 -2.26 11.07
N GLY A 41 2.03 -2.64 11.26
CA GLY A 41 1.35 -2.55 12.56
C GLY A 41 0.82 -1.15 12.90
N GLU A 42 0.72 -0.25 11.92
CA GLU A 42 0.26 1.13 12.08
C GLU A 42 -0.86 1.54 11.08
N PRO A 43 -1.88 0.70 10.83
CA PRO A 43 -2.97 1.07 9.92
C PRO A 43 -3.79 2.25 10.45
N VAL A 44 -4.27 3.11 9.56
CA VAL A 44 -5.08 4.28 9.94
C VAL A 44 -6.57 3.96 9.83
N HIS A 45 -6.96 3.14 8.86
CA HIS A 45 -8.36 2.87 8.54
C HIS A 45 -8.71 1.37 8.59
N LYS A 46 -8.24 0.67 9.63
CA LYS A 46 -8.53 -0.75 9.90
C LYS A 46 -9.37 -0.93 11.18
N ILE A 47 -10.32 -1.87 11.16
CA ILE A 47 -11.14 -2.30 12.31
C ILE A 47 -10.60 -3.63 12.85
#